data_AF-A0A0T5ZRD7-F1
#
_entry.id   AF-A0A0T5ZRD7-F1
#
_cell.length_a   1.000
_cell.length_b   1.000
_cell.length_c   1.000
_cell.angle_alpha   90.00
_cell.angle_beta   90.00
_cell.angle_gamma   90.00
#
_symmetry.space_group_name_H-M   'P 1'
#
loop_
_entity.id
_entity.type
_entity.pdbx_description
1 polymer ?
#
loop_
_entity_poly.entity_id
_entity_poly.type
_entity_poly.pdbx_seq_one_letter_code
_entity_poly.pdbx_strand_id
1 'polypeptide(L)'
;MTGTAGQKRVPAEFVALNPFPLPPLKEQKRIVAKMDELMKLWDELEEQLNQSKEESERLMQAVLQEAFEGKYSEEPRQQVSVA
;
A
#
# COMPACT_ATOMS: atom_id res chain seq x y z
N MET A 1 13.52 -31.38 -5.53
CA MET A 1 12.81 -30.22 -4.95
C MET A 1 13.41 -29.69 -3.65
N THR A 2 14.51 -30.26 -3.13
CA THR A 2 15.17 -29.78 -1.90
C THR A 2 16.67 -29.59 -2.15
N GLY A 3 17.21 -28.42 -1.83
CA GLY A 3 18.64 -28.12 -1.92
C GLY A 3 19.44 -28.66 -0.73
N THR A 4 20.76 -28.45 -0.76
CA THR A 4 21.74 -28.98 0.22
C THR A 4 21.50 -28.57 1.68
N ALA A 5 20.67 -27.55 1.93
CA ALA A 5 20.28 -27.09 3.28
C ALA A 5 18.76 -27.05 3.51
N GLY A 6 17.97 -27.88 2.81
CA GLY A 6 16.51 -27.90 3.00
C GLY A 6 15.72 -26.84 2.22
N GLN A 7 16.40 -25.96 1.47
CA GLN A 7 15.73 -24.92 0.68
C GLN A 7 14.91 -25.52 -0.47
N LYS A 8 13.63 -25.15 -0.56
CA LYS A 8 12.79 -25.43 -1.72
C LYS A 8 13.31 -24.59 -2.89
N ARG A 9 13.61 -25.26 -4.02
CA ARG A 9 14.09 -24.62 -5.24
C ARG A 9 13.19 -24.99 -6.41
N VAL A 10 13.26 -24.21 -7.48
CA VAL A 10 12.63 -24.48 -8.77
C VAL A 10 13.73 -24.74 -9.81
N PRO A 11 14.25 -25.98 -9.90
CA PRO A 11 15.27 -26.34 -10.90
C PRO A 11 14.75 -26.22 -12.33
N ALA A 12 15.64 -26.06 -13.30
CA ALA A 12 15.27 -26.01 -14.72
C ALA A 12 14.48 -27.25 -15.17
N GLU A 13 14.88 -28.44 -14.71
CA GLU A 13 14.17 -29.70 -14.98
C GLU A 13 12.73 -29.69 -14.45
N PHE A 14 12.47 -29.04 -13.31
CA PHE A 14 11.11 -28.95 -12.78
C PHE A 14 10.21 -28.12 -13.70
N VAL A 15 10.72 -27.00 -14.23
CA VAL A 15 9.96 -26.17 -15.17
C VAL A 15 9.77 -26.88 -16.51
N ALA A 16 10.81 -27.56 -17.00
CA ALA A 16 10.78 -28.25 -18.29
C ALA A 16 9.83 -29.46 -18.30
N LEU A 17 9.71 -30.18 -17.18
CA LEU A 17 8.92 -31.42 -17.09
C LEU A 17 7.49 -31.20 -16.60
N ASN A 18 7.12 -29.97 -16.21
CA ASN A 18 5.78 -29.69 -15.72
C ASN A 18 4.89 -29.16 -16.86
N PRO A 19 3.96 -29.98 -17.40
CA PRO A 19 3.11 -29.55 -18.50
C PRO A 19 2.15 -28.45 -18.04
N PHE A 20 1.87 -27.51 -18.93
CA PHE A 20 0.87 -26.48 -18.73
C PHE A 20 -0.01 -26.34 -19.98
N PRO A 21 -1.28 -25.94 -19.83
CA PRO A 21 -2.15 -25.73 -20.97
C PRO A 21 -1.69 -24.50 -21.77
N LEU A 22 -1.34 -24.72 -23.04
CA LEU A 22 -0.97 -23.64 -23.96
C LEU A 22 -2.14 -23.36 -24.92
N PRO A 23 -2.90 -22.27 -24.72
CA PRO A 23 -4.01 -21.93 -25.60
C PRO A 23 -3.48 -21.41 -26.96
N PRO A 24 -4.32 -21.31 -28.00
CA PRO A 24 -3.93 -20.73 -29.29
C PRO A 24 -3.42 -19.29 -29.16
N LEU A 25 -2.53 -18.85 -30.07
CA LEU A 25 -1.89 -17.51 -29.99
C LEU A 25 -2.88 -16.33 -29.88
N LYS A 26 -4.04 -16.42 -30.55
CA LYS A 26 -5.09 -15.40 -30.44
C LYS A 26 -5.61 -15.28 -29.01
N GLU A 27 -5.79 -16.42 -28.35
CA GLU A 27 -6.27 -16.48 -26.97
C GLU A 27 -5.19 -16.05 -25.98
N GLN A 28 -3.93 -16.42 -26.21
CA GLN A 28 -2.81 -15.91 -25.43
C GLN A 28 -2.78 -14.37 -25.44
N LYS A 29 -2.90 -13.75 -26.62
CA LYS A 29 -2.97 -12.28 -26.75
C LYS A 29 -4.17 -11.68 -26.05
N ARG A 30 -5.33 -12.33 -26.12
CA ARG A 30 -6.55 -11.88 -25.42
C ARG A 30 -6.37 -11.89 -23.89
N ILE A 31 -5.75 -12.95 -23.37
CA ILE A 31 -5.44 -13.07 -21.93
C ILE A 31 -4.46 -11.97 -21.52
N VAL A 32 -3.38 -11.76 -22.26
CA VAL A 32 -2.38 -10.71 -21.97
C VAL A 32 -3.03 -9.33 -21.96
N ALA A 33 -3.82 -8.99 -22.99
CA ALA A 33 -4.52 -7.70 -23.03
C ALA A 33 -5.43 -7.50 -21.81
N LYS A 34 -6.11 -8.55 -21.35
CA LYS A 34 -6.95 -8.46 -20.16
C LYS A 34 -6.14 -8.32 -18.88
N MET A 35 -4.98 -8.97 -18.78
CA MET A 35 -4.06 -8.79 -17.66
C MET A 35 -3.53 -7.36 -17.62
N ASP A 36 -3.15 -6.78 -18.76
CA ASP A 36 -2.66 -5.40 -18.84
C ASP A 36 -3.72 -4.39 -18.38
N GLU A 37 -4.98 -4.59 -18.77
CA GLU A 37 -6.10 -3.77 -18.27
C GLU A 37 -6.24 -3.87 -16.74
N LEU A 38 -6.17 -5.09 -16.19
CA LEU A 38 -6.32 -5.32 -14.75
C LEU A 38 -5.15 -4.78 -13.94
N MET A 39 -3.92 -4.86 -14.47
CA MET A 39 -2.73 -4.31 -13.81
C MET A 39 -2.80 -2.78 -13.73
N LYS A 40 -3.27 -2.11 -14.78
CA LYS A 40 -3.49 -0.66 -14.73
C LYS A 40 -4.51 -0.26 -13.67
N LEU A 41 -5.63 -0.98 -13.61
CA LEU A 41 -6.64 -0.75 -12.58
C LEU A 41 -6.08 -0.99 -11.17
N TRP A 42 -5.22 -2.01 -11.01
CA TRP A 42 -4.56 -2.27 -9.75
C TRP A 42 -3.66 -1.10 -9.33
N ASP A 43 -2.82 -0.59 -10.24
CA ASP A 43 -1.93 0.54 -9.98
C ASP A 43 -2.73 1.79 -9.57
N GLU A 44 -3.82 2.09 -10.27
CA GLU A 44 -4.72 3.21 -9.96
C GLU A 44 -5.37 3.07 -8.57
N LEU A 45 -5.83 1.88 -8.21
CA LEU A 45 -6.43 1.61 -6.90
C LEU A 45 -5.40 1.69 -5.77
N GLU A 46 -4.19 1.21 -6.00
CA GLU A 46 -3.10 1.29 -5.04
C GLU A 46 -2.70 2.74 -4.78
N GLU A 47 -2.61 3.55 -5.83
CA GLU A 47 -2.34 4.98 -5.72
C GLU A 47 -3.45 5.69 -4.91
N GLN A 48 -4.72 5.48 -5.25
CA GLN A 48 -5.85 6.07 -4.53
C GLN A 48 -5.86 5.69 -3.05
N LEU A 49 -5.58 4.43 -2.75
CA LEU A 49 -5.53 3.95 -1.36
C LEU A 49 -4.41 4.64 -0.57
N ASN A 50 -3.24 4.81 -1.17
CA ASN A 50 -2.12 5.47 -0.51
C ASN A 50 -2.40 6.97 -0.31
N GLN A 51 -2.93 7.66 -1.31
CA GLN A 51 -3.35 9.06 -1.20
C GLN A 51 -4.39 9.27 -0.09
N SER A 52 -5.40 8.40 -0.04
CA SER A 52 -6.44 8.47 1.00
C SER A 52 -5.88 8.29 2.41
N LYS A 53 -4.90 7.39 2.60
CA LYS A 53 -4.23 7.22 3.89
C LYS A 53 -3.45 8.46 4.28
N GLU A 54 -2.65 9.02 3.37
CA GLU A 54 -1.89 10.24 3.63
C GLU A 54 -2.79 11.42 3.97
N GLU A 55 -3.90 11.58 3.25
CA GLU A 55 -4.87 12.65 3.52
C GLU A 55 -5.53 12.47 4.89
N SER A 56 -5.94 11.25 5.23
CA SER A 56 -6.50 10.94 6.55
C SER A 56 -5.52 11.25 7.69
N GLU A 57 -4.23 10.94 7.52
CA GLU A 57 -3.20 11.27 8.50
C GLU A 57 -3.00 12.78 8.65
N ARG A 58 -2.97 13.52 7.54
CA ARG A 58 -2.87 14.99 7.54
C ARG A 58 -4.06 15.64 8.23
N LEU A 59 -5.28 15.19 7.92
CA LEU A 59 -6.49 15.70 8.56
C LEU A 59 -6.48 15.42 10.07
N MET A 60 -6.07 14.22 10.49
CA MET A 60 -5.92 13.90 11.91
C MET A 60 -4.93 14.84 12.60
N GLN A 61 -3.77 15.10 11.98
CA GLN A 61 -2.78 16.04 12.52
C GLN A 61 -3.32 17.47 12.62
N ALA A 62 -4.03 17.96 11.61
CA ALA A 62 -4.64 19.28 11.62
C ALA A 62 -5.68 19.43 12.73
N VAL A 63 -6.57 18.43 12.89
CA VAL A 63 -7.57 18.40 13.98
C VAL A 63 -6.91 18.39 15.35
N LEU A 64 -5.84 17.60 15.53
CA LEU A 64 -5.08 17.58 16.78
C LEU A 64 -4.44 18.95 17.06
N GLN A 65 -3.79 19.55 16.06
CA GLN A 65 -3.17 20.86 16.19
C GLN A 65 -4.18 21.94 16.60
N GLU A 66 -5.33 22.00 15.93
CA GLU A 66 -6.42 22.92 16.28
C GLU A 66 -6.95 22.69 17.70
N ALA A 67 -7.14 21.41 18.10
CA ALA A 67 -7.63 21.05 19.43
C ALA A 67 -6.63 21.40 20.56
N PHE A 68 -5.33 21.42 20.28
CA PHE A 68 -4.30 21.86 21.22
C PHE A 68 -4.13 23.37 21.21
N GLU A 69 -4.04 24.03 20.05
CA GLU A 69 -3.91 25.49 19.93
C GLU A 69 -5.13 26.24 20.52
N GLY A 70 -6.34 25.70 20.37
CA GLY A 70 -7.57 26.24 20.96
C GLY A 70 -7.68 26.10 22.48
N LYS A 71 -6.75 25.40 23.16
CA LYS A 71 -6.75 25.20 24.62
C LYS A 71 -5.63 25.93 25.37
N TYR A 72 -4.75 26.67 24.67
CA TYR A 72 -3.62 27.39 25.29
C TYR A 72 -3.74 28.92 25.27
N SER A 73 -4.89 29.50 24.92
CA SER A 73 -5.09 30.96 24.82
C SER A 73 -5.84 31.63 25.98
N GLU A 74 -6.30 30.91 27.00
CA GLU A 74 -7.02 31.51 28.13
C GLU A 74 -6.47 31.00 29.47
N GLU A 75 -5.47 31.71 30.03
CA GLU A 75 -5.38 32.02 31.47
C GLU A 75 -4.17 32.94 31.76
N PRO A 76 -4.37 34.25 31.95
CA PRO A 76 -3.31 35.12 32.45
C PRO A 76 -3.05 34.80 33.93
N ARG A 77 -1.82 34.41 34.27
CA ARG A 77 -1.35 34.29 35.66
C ARG A 77 -1.45 35.65 36.34
N GLN A 78 -2.53 35.88 37.10
CA GLN A 78 -2.60 36.99 38.03
C GLN A 78 -1.50 36.78 39.09
N GLN A 79 -0.42 37.57 38.97
CA GLN A 79 0.53 37.75 40.05
C GLN A 79 -0.21 38.51 41.16
N VAL A 80 -0.64 37.76 42.18
CA VAL A 80 -1.11 38.35 43.43
C VAL A 80 0.09 39.03 44.08
N SER A 81 0.17 40.35 43.96
CA SER A 81 1.01 41.19 44.80
C SER A 81 0.39 41.23 46.18
N VAL A 82 1.02 40.59 47.16
CA VAL A 82 0.69 40.76 48.57
C VAL A 82 1.65 41.81 49.13
N ALA A 83 1.08 42.96 49.52
CA ALA A 83 1.70 43.98 50.35
C ALA A 83 1.69 43.56 51.83
#